data_AF-A0A1E1W348-F1
#
_entry.id   AF-A0A1E1W348-F1
#
_cell.length_a   1.000
_cell.length_b   1.000
_cell.length_c   1.000
_cell.angle_alpha   90.00
_cell.angle_beta   90.00
_cell.angle_gamma   90.00
#
_symmetry.space_group_name_H-M   'P 1'
#
loop_
_entity.id
_entity.type
_entity.pdbx_description
1 polymer ?
#
loop_
_entity_poly.entity_id
_entity_poly.type
_entity_poly.pdbx_seq_one_letter_code
_entity_poly.pdbx_strand_id
1 'polypeptide(L)'
;PPQPAAPPPPAALSADGTIHMLASALKDLATASVNNEHNATLLSRISTPKDLPEFSGDPMEWLQFKQAYDESTLLCNFSEKENLWRLRKCLRGAAKETVAALLISATSPAT
;
A
#
# COMPACT_ATOMS: atom_id res chain seq x y z
N PRO A 1 65.67 -23.25 -21.09
CA PRO A 1 64.71 -22.72 -20.09
C PRO A 1 63.34 -22.51 -20.74
N PRO A 2 62.23 -23.03 -20.19
CA PRO A 2 60.90 -22.81 -20.74
C PRO A 2 60.41 -21.39 -20.36
N GLN A 3 59.74 -20.71 -21.29
CA GLN A 3 59.12 -19.40 -21.04
C GLN A 3 57.90 -19.54 -20.11
N PRO A 4 57.62 -18.57 -19.22
CA PRO A 4 56.39 -18.58 -18.42
C PRO A 4 55.18 -18.33 -19.33
N ALA A 5 54.19 -19.21 -19.29
CA ALA A 5 52.94 -19.06 -20.01
C ALA A 5 52.22 -17.78 -19.54
N ALA A 6 51.84 -16.93 -20.50
CA ALA A 6 51.03 -15.74 -20.25
C ALA A 6 49.64 -16.15 -19.72
N PRO A 7 49.03 -15.37 -18.80
CA PRO A 7 47.66 -15.62 -18.36
C PRO A 7 46.68 -15.49 -19.55
N PRO A 8 45.58 -16.26 -19.57
CA PRO A 8 44.62 -16.19 -20.66
C PRO A 8 43.98 -14.79 -20.71
N PRO A 9 43.64 -14.29 -21.91
CA PRO A 9 42.96 -12.99 -22.05
C PRO A 9 41.62 -13.02 -21.31
N PRO A 10 41.15 -11.89 -20.75
CA PRO A 10 39.84 -11.83 -20.12
C PRO A 10 38.79 -12.21 -21.18
N ALA A 11 38.04 -13.28 -20.90
CA ALA A 11 36.98 -13.74 -21.79
C ALA A 11 36.06 -12.55 -22.09
N ALA A 12 36.01 -12.13 -23.35
CA ALA A 12 35.03 -11.17 -23.81
C ALA A 12 33.65 -11.74 -23.45
N LEU A 13 32.93 -11.11 -22.52
CA LEU A 13 31.59 -11.53 -22.16
C LEU A 13 30.77 -11.61 -23.44
N SER A 14 30.32 -12.81 -23.79
CA SER A 14 29.44 -13.03 -24.94
C SER A 14 28.22 -12.12 -24.82
N ALA A 15 27.75 -11.56 -25.94
CA ALA A 15 26.56 -10.70 -25.96
C ALA A 15 25.35 -11.33 -25.23
N ASP A 16 25.25 -12.67 -25.27
CA ASP A 16 24.26 -13.47 -24.53
C ASP A 16 24.36 -13.28 -23.00
N GLY A 17 25.56 -13.29 -22.45
CA GLY A 17 25.81 -13.04 -21.03
C GLY A 17 25.55 -11.58 -20.62
N THR A 18 25.83 -10.63 -21.51
CA THR A 18 25.50 -9.21 -21.30
C THR A 18 23.99 -8.98 -21.26
N ILE A 19 23.23 -9.63 -22.16
CA ILE A 19 21.76 -9.56 -22.17
C ILE A 19 21.19 -10.18 -20.88
N HIS A 20 21.73 -11.32 -20.45
CA HIS A 20 21.27 -11.98 -19.23
C HIS A 20 21.54 -11.15 -17.96
N MET A 21 22.70 -10.48 -17.89
CA MET A 21 23.07 -9.60 -16.79
C MET A 21 22.16 -8.36 -16.72
N LEU A 22 21.84 -7.76 -17.86
CA LEU A 22 20.89 -6.64 -17.94
C LEU A 22 19.49 -7.07 -17.49
N ALA A 23 19.02 -8.24 -17.93
CA ALA A 23 17.74 -8.79 -17.54
C ALA A 23 17.65 -9.04 -16.02
N SER A 24 18.71 -9.56 -15.41
CA SER A 24 18.80 -9.73 -13.95
C SER A 24 18.74 -8.39 -13.20
N ALA A 25 19.54 -7.40 -13.62
CA ALA A 25 19.55 -6.08 -12.98
C ALA A 25 18.17 -5.38 -13.05
N LEU A 26 17.44 -5.50 -14.17
CA LEU A 26 16.08 -4.98 -14.31
C LEU A 26 15.10 -5.66 -13.33
N LYS A 27 15.26 -6.97 -13.11
CA LYS A 27 14.42 -7.73 -12.18
C LYS A 27 14.67 -7.32 -10.73
N ASP A 28 15.93 -7.11 -10.34
CA ASP A 28 16.29 -6.64 -9.01
C ASP A 28 15.79 -5.21 -8.74
N LEU A 29 15.82 -4.34 -9.76
CA LEU A 29 15.25 -3.00 -9.64
C LEU A 29 13.72 -3.03 -9.49
N ALA A 30 13.05 -3.90 -10.24
CA ALA A 30 11.61 -4.08 -10.13
C ALA A 30 11.21 -4.60 -8.73
N THR A 31 11.92 -5.57 -8.17
CA THR A 31 11.66 -6.06 -6.80
C THR A 31 11.99 -5.02 -5.74
N ALA A 32 13.08 -4.26 -5.89
CA ALA A 32 13.41 -3.17 -4.97
C ALA A 32 12.33 -2.06 -4.97
N SER A 33 11.77 -1.74 -6.14
CA SER A 33 10.68 -0.77 -6.26
C SER A 33 9.42 -1.21 -5.53
N VAL A 34 9.01 -2.48 -5.69
CA VAL A 34 7.84 -3.04 -4.97
C VAL A 34 8.06 -3.02 -3.46
N ASN A 35 9.26 -3.38 -3.01
CA ASN A 35 9.63 -3.32 -1.60
C ASN A 35 9.55 -1.88 -1.07
N ASN A 36 9.97 -0.89 -1.85
CA ASN A 36 9.89 0.52 -1.46
C ASN A 36 8.44 0.99 -1.25
N GLU A 37 7.52 0.62 -2.14
CA GLU A 37 6.08 0.94 -1.99
C GLU A 37 5.44 0.26 -0.78
N HIS A 38 5.83 -1.00 -0.52
CA HIS A 38 5.38 -1.71 0.67
C HIS A 38 5.85 -1.02 1.96
N ASN A 39 7.13 -0.65 2.03
CA ASN A 39 7.67 0.09 3.17
C ASN A 39 6.98 1.46 3.35
N ALA A 40 6.73 2.19 2.25
CA ALA A 40 6.01 3.47 2.29
C ALA A 40 4.58 3.32 2.83
N THR A 41 3.86 2.27 2.42
CA THR A 41 2.52 1.96 2.94
C THR A 41 2.56 1.64 4.44
N LEU A 42 3.52 0.83 4.88
CA LEU A 42 3.68 0.50 6.30
C LEU A 42 3.98 1.74 7.15
N LEU A 43 4.89 2.61 6.69
CA LEU A 43 5.23 3.85 7.37
C LEU A 43 4.00 4.78 7.46
N SER A 44 3.25 4.93 6.37
CA SER A 44 2.01 5.72 6.34
C SER A 44 1.00 5.20 7.37
N ARG A 45 0.81 3.88 7.46
CA ARG A 45 -0.10 3.25 8.44
C ARG A 45 0.35 3.36 9.90
N ILE A 46 1.64 3.59 10.15
CA ILE A 46 2.19 3.79 11.49
C ILE A 46 2.04 5.26 11.92
N SER A 47 2.26 6.19 11.00
CA SER A 47 2.23 7.63 11.29
C SER A 47 0.84 8.25 11.24
N THR A 48 -0.09 7.71 10.43
CA THR A 48 -1.44 8.23 10.31
C THR A 48 -2.36 7.63 11.39
N PRO A 49 -3.12 8.45 12.13
CA PRO A 49 -4.10 7.94 13.09
C PRO A 49 -5.12 7.05 12.39
N LYS A 50 -5.30 5.84 12.94
CA LYS A 50 -6.22 4.83 12.39
C LYS A 50 -7.69 5.20 12.60
N ASP A 51 -7.99 6.07 13.54
CA ASP A 51 -9.35 6.48 13.86
C ASP A 51 -9.77 7.69 13.02
N LEU A 52 -11.04 7.69 12.61
CA LEU A 52 -11.67 8.83 11.94
C LEU A 52 -12.19 9.82 12.99
N PRO A 53 -12.30 11.12 12.67
CA PRO A 53 -13.02 12.06 13.52
C PRO A 53 -14.45 11.59 13.75
N GLU A 54 -14.99 11.85 14.94
CA GLU A 54 -16.39 11.50 15.23
C GLU A 54 -17.33 12.33 14.36
N PHE A 55 -18.43 11.72 13.93
CA PHE A 55 -19.42 12.37 13.08
C PHE A 55 -20.83 12.02 13.54
N SER A 56 -21.58 13.04 13.98
CA SER A 56 -22.94 12.88 14.52
C SER A 56 -24.04 13.17 13.49
N GLY A 57 -23.67 13.64 12.30
CA GLY A 57 -24.60 14.03 11.22
C GLY A 57 -24.69 15.53 10.98
N ASP A 58 -23.81 16.34 11.58
CA ASP A 58 -23.79 17.79 11.35
C ASP A 58 -23.23 18.12 9.95
N PRO A 59 -23.96 18.86 9.11
CA PRO A 59 -23.48 19.19 7.76
C PRO A 59 -22.19 20.02 7.72
N MET A 60 -21.89 20.81 8.75
CA MET A 60 -20.66 21.62 8.81
C MET A 60 -19.43 20.77 9.08
N GLU A 61 -19.59 19.66 9.82
CA GLU A 61 -18.52 18.70 10.07
C GLU A 61 -18.26 17.74 8.89
N TRP A 62 -19.23 17.61 7.97
CA TRP A 62 -19.19 16.62 6.90
C TRP A 62 -17.95 16.72 6.00
N LEU A 63 -17.60 17.94 5.55
CA LEU A 63 -16.47 18.13 4.65
C LEU A 63 -15.16 17.67 5.30
N GLN A 64 -14.95 18.03 6.56
CA GLN A 64 -13.76 17.62 7.31
C GLN A 64 -13.73 16.09 7.51
N PHE A 65 -14.86 15.50 7.89
CA PHE A 65 -14.97 14.06 8.05
C PHE A 65 -14.66 13.30 6.75
N LYS A 66 -15.26 13.74 5.64
CA LYS A 66 -15.10 13.10 4.33
C LYS A 66 -13.67 13.21 3.83
N GLN A 67 -13.03 14.37 3.99
CA GLN A 67 -11.62 14.55 3.65
C GLN A 67 -10.72 13.62 4.46
N ALA A 68 -10.91 13.55 5.78
CA ALA A 68 -10.15 12.65 6.64
C ALA A 68 -10.33 11.18 6.23
N TYR A 69 -11.56 10.78 5.84
CA TYR A 69 -11.83 9.44 5.32
C TYR A 69 -11.08 9.15 4.02
N ASP A 70 -11.18 10.04 3.03
CA ASP A 70 -10.59 9.85 1.71
C ASP A 70 -9.06 9.85 1.75
N GLU A 71 -8.48 10.86 2.39
CA GLU A 71 -7.03 11.02 2.49
C GLU A 71 -6.41 9.85 3.23
N SER A 72 -6.97 9.47 4.39
CA SER A 72 -6.43 8.33 5.14
C SER A 72 -6.63 7.01 4.39
N THR A 73 -7.74 6.82 3.66
CA THR A 73 -7.96 5.63 2.83
C THR A 73 -6.92 5.52 1.72
N LEU A 74 -6.67 6.63 1.02
CA LEU A 74 -5.72 6.67 -0.08
C LEU A 74 -4.28 6.51 0.40
N LEU A 75 -3.88 7.20 1.47
CA LEU A 75 -2.52 7.17 2.00
C LEU A 75 -2.17 5.83 2.66
N CYS A 76 -3.11 5.24 3.40
CA CYS A 76 -2.88 4.00 4.14
C CYS A 76 -3.32 2.74 3.39
N ASN A 77 -3.92 2.91 2.22
CA ASN A 77 -4.45 1.84 1.38
C ASN A 77 -5.41 0.91 2.17
N PHE A 78 -6.32 1.50 2.96
CA PHE A 78 -7.26 0.76 3.79
C PHE A 78 -8.23 -0.05 2.93
N SER A 79 -8.45 -1.31 3.30
CA SER A 79 -9.47 -2.16 2.67
C SER A 79 -10.88 -1.69 3.02
N GLU A 80 -11.86 -2.09 2.21
CA GLU A 80 -13.28 -1.82 2.47
C GLU A 80 -13.71 -2.31 3.85
N LYS A 81 -13.21 -3.48 4.29
CA LYS A 81 -13.49 -4.03 5.62
C LYS A 81 -12.94 -3.15 6.74
N GLU A 82 -11.71 -2.65 6.59
CA GLU A 82 -11.12 -1.74 7.57
C GLU A 82 -11.91 -0.43 7.64
N ASN A 83 -12.26 0.14 6.49
CA ASN A 83 -13.07 1.35 6.44
C ASN A 83 -14.46 1.16 7.05
N LEU A 84 -15.11 0.02 6.81
CA LEU A 84 -16.36 -0.35 7.50
C LEU A 84 -16.19 -0.36 9.02
N TRP A 85 -15.10 -0.92 9.54
CA TRP A 85 -14.81 -0.91 10.98
C TRP A 85 -14.59 0.50 11.51
N ARG A 86 -13.85 1.35 10.78
CA ARG A 86 -13.62 2.75 11.14
C ARG A 86 -14.93 3.54 11.19
N LEU A 87 -15.78 3.38 10.17
CA LEU A 87 -17.12 4.00 10.10
C LEU A 87 -18.02 3.57 11.26
N ARG A 88 -18.05 2.27 11.60
CA ARG A 88 -18.80 1.78 12.78
C ARG A 88 -18.31 2.42 14.08
N LYS A 89 -17.02 2.75 14.18
CA LYS A 89 -16.42 3.33 15.38
C LYS A 89 -16.62 4.84 15.48
N CYS A 90 -16.63 5.60 14.40
CA CYS A 90 -16.68 7.07 14.46
C CYS A 90 -18.08 7.68 14.33
N LEU A 91 -19.05 6.97 13.75
CA LEU A 91 -20.40 7.48 13.60
C LEU A 91 -21.15 7.50 14.94
N ARG A 92 -21.88 8.58 15.19
CA ARG A 92 -22.68 8.83 16.40
C ARG A 92 -24.05 9.41 16.03
N GLY A 93 -24.94 9.47 17.01
CA GLY A 93 -26.22 10.17 16.91
C GLY A 93 -27.01 9.82 15.65
N ALA A 94 -27.60 10.85 15.03
CA ALA A 94 -28.47 10.69 13.85
C ALA A 94 -27.74 10.05 12.66
N ALA A 95 -26.46 10.35 12.45
CA ALA A 95 -25.69 9.74 11.37
C ALA A 95 -25.60 8.22 11.54
N LYS A 96 -25.28 7.74 12.74
CA LYS A 96 -25.20 6.30 13.01
C LYS A 96 -26.53 5.61 12.82
N GLU A 97 -27.60 6.16 13.39
CA GLU A 97 -28.93 5.55 13.35
C GLU A 97 -29.44 5.44 11.89
N THR A 98 -29.17 6.45 11.07
CA THR A 98 -29.61 6.47 9.66
C THR A 98 -28.97 5.36 8.82
N VAL A 99 -27.71 5.03 9.08
CA VAL A 99 -26.96 4.03 8.27
C VAL A 99 -26.77 2.70 9.00
N ALA A 100 -27.32 2.52 10.20
CA ALA A 100 -27.11 1.35 11.04
C ALA A 100 -27.45 0.04 10.31
N ALA A 101 -28.59 -0.01 9.61
CA ALA A 101 -29.00 -1.18 8.83
C ALA A 101 -27.99 -1.53 7.72
N LEU A 102 -27.47 -0.51 7.01
CA LEU A 102 -26.49 -0.68 5.94
C LEU A 102 -25.16 -1.22 6.50
N LEU A 103 -24.72 -0.72 7.65
CA LEU A 103 -23.49 -1.17 8.31
C LEU A 103 -23.58 -2.63 8.77
N ILE A 104 -24.77 -3.16 9.04
CA ILE A 104 -24.99 -4.56 9.42
C ILE A 104 -25.02 -5.44 8.16
N SER A 105 -25.79 -5.04 7.14
CA SER A 105 -25.94 -5.81 5.90
C SER A 105 -24.68 -5.86 5.02
N ALA A 106 -23.80 -4.85 5.11
CA ALA A 106 -22.53 -4.84 4.40
C ALA A 106 -21.52 -5.91 4.89
N THR A 107 -21.85 -6.68 5.93
CA THR A 107 -21.00 -7.75 6.47
C THR A 107 -21.47 -9.17 6.10
N SER A 108 -22.45 -9.31 5.19
CA SER A 108 -22.98 -10.61 4.77
C SER A 108 -21.85 -11.58 4.41
N PRO A 109 -21.88 -12.83 4.92
CA PRO A 109 -20.89 -13.82 4.56
C PRO A 109 -21.00 -14.04 3.05
N ALA A 110 -19.88 -13.94 2.34
CA ALA A 110 -19.82 -14.28 0.93
C ALA A 110 -20.41 -15.69 0.76
N THR A 111 -21.38 -15.81 -0.15
CA THR A 111 -21.90 -17.09 -0.64
C THR A 111 -21.00 -17.62 -1.74
#